data_AF-M1FD53-F1
#
_entry.id   AF-M1FD53-F1
#
_cell.length_a   1.000
_cell.length_b   1.000
_cell.length_c   1.000
_cell.angle_alpha   90.00
_cell.angle_beta   90.00
_cell.angle_gamma   90.00
#
_symmetry.space_group_name_H-M   'P 1'
#
loop_
_entity.id
_entity.type
_entity.pdbx_description
1 polymer ?
#
loop_
_entity_poly.entity_id
_entity_poly.type
_entity_poly.pdbx_seq_one_letter_code
_entity_poly.pdbx_strand_id
1 'polypeptide(L)'
;MLASHPPIEDRINALQPGLITRLRSRLRDTRSSEALRNTQAENSAQRQANTLGNAPGSSPESTQTSTTASALGFADPAPFNTRANKGSGSPLAGNNRYRIATDTPMSVRVGQVYPGSENYAKDLLGQLPATCRGLIYTRAGAVQLSYSLLIADLPAEQQQRYLALLPAHPVVGHQEPILQKLLPTVTALGAAARFPLLELAMPALRKLDPNEQQQLIRNVKALAVADQNISLFELALTSFFSRHLSPRAGRAIAVKHRRFQPVLPALRQLFSLLARAGADNPQQAQALFSQAMAGFGVSGNAVPKILTSVSLRELSQALAELNKLSPLLKPAIIDASAECVSQNGHISVREYEMMRLVADQLDCPMPPLID
;
A
#
# COMPACT_ATOMS: atom_id res chain seq x y z
N MET A 1 -13.97 42.78 -33.19
CA MET A 1 -13.09 42.20 -32.15
C MET A 1 -13.95 41.89 -30.93
N LEU A 2 -14.38 40.64 -30.76
CA LEU A 2 -15.30 40.20 -29.72
C LEU A 2 -14.54 39.36 -28.68
N ALA A 3 -14.11 39.97 -27.57
CA ALA A 3 -13.74 39.22 -26.39
C ALA A 3 -15.01 39.00 -25.56
N SER A 4 -15.65 37.85 -25.71
CA SER A 4 -16.97 37.52 -25.14
C SER A 4 -16.93 37.05 -23.68
N HIS A 5 -15.81 37.19 -22.97
CA HIS A 5 -15.73 36.78 -21.58
C HIS A 5 -14.96 37.78 -20.71
N PRO A 6 -15.42 38.01 -19.47
CA PRO A 6 -14.69 38.81 -18.51
C PRO A 6 -13.33 38.16 -18.17
N PRO A 7 -12.34 38.96 -17.72
CA PRO A 7 -11.02 38.49 -17.31
C PRO A 7 -11.08 37.27 -16.38
N ILE A 8 -10.06 36.42 -16.47
CA ILE A 8 -9.96 35.18 -15.67
C ILE A 8 -10.04 35.48 -14.17
N GLU A 9 -9.47 36.59 -13.71
CA GLU A 9 -9.52 36.97 -12.29
C GLU A 9 -10.95 37.24 -11.81
N ASP A 10 -11.78 37.88 -12.64
CA ASP A 10 -13.18 38.17 -12.33
C ASP A 10 -14.02 36.89 -12.32
N ARG A 11 -13.74 35.96 -13.24
CA ARG A 11 -14.39 34.64 -13.29
C ARG A 11 -14.06 33.81 -12.06
N ILE A 12 -12.80 33.84 -11.60
CA ILE A 12 -12.36 33.14 -10.39
C ILE A 12 -12.99 33.77 -9.15
N ASN A 13 -13.07 35.10 -9.07
CA ASN A 13 -13.70 35.79 -7.96
C ASN A 13 -15.23 35.57 -7.91
N ALA A 14 -15.90 35.46 -9.05
CA ALA A 14 -17.32 35.15 -9.13
C ALA A 14 -17.65 33.73 -8.61
N LEU A 15 -16.77 32.76 -8.87
CA LEU A 15 -16.93 31.38 -8.37
C LEU A 15 -16.50 31.24 -6.91
N GLN A 16 -15.43 31.93 -6.50
CA GLN A 16 -14.90 31.82 -5.14
C GLN A 16 -14.23 33.13 -4.67
N PRO A 17 -15.00 34.02 -4.02
CA PRO A 17 -14.49 35.31 -3.57
C PRO A 17 -13.27 35.17 -2.64
N GLY A 18 -12.18 35.85 -3.00
CA GLY A 18 -10.95 35.91 -2.20
C GLY A 18 -10.02 34.71 -2.34
N LEU A 19 -10.24 33.80 -3.30
CA LEU A 19 -9.31 32.70 -3.61
C LEU A 19 -7.93 33.23 -4.03
N ILE A 20 -7.90 34.23 -4.92
CA ILE A 20 -6.66 34.83 -5.45
C ILE A 20 -5.86 35.49 -4.32
N THR A 21 -6.53 36.20 -3.41
CA THR A 21 -5.90 36.84 -2.23
C THR A 21 -5.28 35.79 -1.31
N ARG A 22 -5.96 34.66 -1.06
CA ARG A 22 -5.43 33.56 -0.25
C ARG A 22 -4.24 32.86 -0.92
N LEU A 23 -4.27 32.69 -2.24
CA LEU A 23 -3.13 32.16 -3.02
C LEU A 23 -1.91 33.09 -2.96
N ARG A 24 -2.12 34.39 -3.12
CA ARG A 24 -1.04 35.40 -3.02
C ARG A 24 -0.44 35.47 -1.61
N SER A 25 -1.25 35.33 -0.56
CA SER A 25 -0.77 35.22 0.82
C SER A 25 0.10 33.98 1.02
N ARG A 26 -0.36 32.80 0.59
CA ARG A 26 0.40 31.53 0.70
C ARG A 26 1.72 31.55 -0.08
N LEU A 27 1.75 32.19 -1.24
CA LEU A 27 2.98 32.39 -2.01
C LEU A 27 3.97 33.33 -1.31
N ARG A 28 3.47 34.28 -0.52
CA ARG A 28 4.32 35.18 0.28
C ARG A 28 4.89 34.46 1.51
N ASP A 29 4.10 33.61 2.15
CA ASP A 29 4.53 32.82 3.32
C ASP A 29 5.54 31.71 2.97
N THR A 30 5.45 31.15 1.76
CA THR A 30 6.43 30.17 1.27
C THR A 30 7.79 30.83 0.96
N ARG A 31 7.80 31.99 0.31
CA ARG A 31 9.04 32.74 0.04
C ARG A 31 9.72 33.26 1.32
N SER A 32 8.95 33.69 2.33
CA SER A 32 9.53 34.10 3.61
C SER A 32 10.12 32.91 4.38
N SER A 33 9.49 31.73 4.29
CA SER A 33 10.02 30.50 4.88
C SER A 33 11.32 30.01 4.22
N GLU A 34 11.47 30.18 2.90
CA GLU A 34 12.72 29.86 2.18
C GLU A 34 13.87 30.81 2.57
N ALA A 35 13.59 32.11 2.72
CA ALA A 35 14.58 33.08 3.17
C ALA A 35 15.07 32.81 4.61
N LEU A 36 14.17 32.38 5.51
CA LEU A 36 14.50 31.95 6.88
C LEU A 36 15.32 30.65 6.92
N ARG A 37 15.12 29.76 5.93
CA ARG A 37 15.87 28.50 5.82
C ARG A 37 17.30 28.72 5.34
N ASN A 38 17.51 29.62 4.37
CA ASN A 38 18.85 29.98 3.89
C ASN A 38 19.68 30.68 4.97
N THR A 39 19.08 31.61 5.72
CA THR A 39 19.77 32.29 6.83
C THR A 39 20.11 31.36 8.01
N GLN A 40 19.34 30.30 8.24
CA GLN A 40 19.69 29.27 9.23
C GLN A 40 20.80 28.33 8.74
N ALA A 41 20.86 28.03 7.44
CA ALA A 41 21.91 27.21 6.84
C ALA A 41 23.29 27.92 6.83
N GLU A 42 23.31 29.24 6.63
CA GLU A 42 24.53 30.04 6.72
C GLU A 42 25.06 30.12 8.17
N ASN A 43 24.17 30.21 9.16
CA ASN A 43 24.55 30.26 10.58
C ASN A 43 25.01 28.91 11.15
N SER A 44 24.55 27.78 10.60
CA SER A 44 25.02 26.44 11.01
C SER A 44 26.37 26.09 10.42
N ALA A 45 26.67 26.54 9.19
CA ALA A 45 28.00 26.39 8.57
C ALA A 45 29.09 27.13 9.37
N GLN A 46 28.78 28.30 9.93
CA GLN A 46 29.73 29.09 10.73
C GLN A 46 30.02 28.47 12.12
N ARG A 47 29.10 27.66 12.67
CA ARG A 47 29.24 27.04 14.00
C ARG A 47 30.02 25.73 13.99
N GLN A 48 30.06 25.01 12.86
CA GLN A 48 30.81 23.75 12.74
C GLN A 48 32.34 23.94 12.60
N ALA A 49 32.82 25.16 12.36
CA ALA A 49 34.25 25.45 12.28
C ALA A 49 34.96 25.59 13.66
N ASN A 50 34.20 25.70 14.77
CA ASN A 50 34.76 26.07 16.08
C ASN A 50 34.78 24.96 17.15
N THR A 51 34.49 23.70 16.81
CA THR A 51 34.41 22.62 17.82
C THR A 51 35.18 21.36 17.40
N LEU A 52 36.50 21.47 17.28
CA LEU A 52 37.44 20.34 17.25
C LEU A 52 38.55 20.63 18.27
N GLY A 53 38.40 20.15 19.50
CA GLY A 53 39.43 20.23 20.53
C GLY A 53 38.94 19.98 21.95
N ASN A 54 38.81 18.70 22.34
CA ASN A 54 39.18 18.10 23.64
C ASN A 54 38.29 16.92 24.06
N ALA A 55 38.94 15.77 24.29
CA ALA A 55 38.56 14.67 25.20
C ALA A 55 39.40 14.82 26.50
N PRO A 56 39.13 14.18 27.67
CA PRO A 56 38.90 12.73 27.95
C PRO A 56 37.76 12.50 29.01
N GLY A 57 37.39 11.34 29.58
CA GLY A 57 37.83 9.94 29.63
C GLY A 57 37.06 9.17 30.74
N SER A 58 37.14 7.82 30.71
CA SER A 58 36.91 6.79 31.77
C SER A 58 35.51 6.49 32.40
N SER A 59 35.20 5.18 32.42
CA SER A 59 34.12 4.39 33.06
C SER A 59 34.34 4.19 34.60
N PRO A 60 33.61 3.36 35.42
CA PRO A 60 32.80 2.15 35.10
C PRO A 60 31.53 1.81 35.97
N GLU A 61 30.88 0.70 35.56
CA GLU A 61 30.13 -0.34 36.32
C GLU A 61 28.85 -0.07 37.14
N SER A 62 27.79 -0.85 36.84
CA SER A 62 27.23 -1.84 37.78
C SER A 62 26.09 -2.70 37.18
N THR A 63 26.14 -3.97 37.56
CA THR A 63 25.25 -5.10 37.31
C THR A 63 23.92 -4.98 38.06
N GLN A 64 22.80 -5.45 37.48
CA GLN A 64 21.75 -6.12 38.26
C GLN A 64 20.84 -7.04 37.43
N THR A 65 20.72 -8.24 37.96
CA THR A 65 19.89 -9.41 37.61
C THR A 65 18.42 -9.25 38.01
N SER A 66 17.59 -10.18 37.49
CA SER A 66 16.28 -10.69 38.00
C SER A 66 15.07 -10.32 37.14
N THR A 67 13.99 -11.10 37.02
CA THR A 67 13.68 -12.53 37.15
C THR A 67 12.32 -12.72 36.46
N THR A 68 12.06 -13.93 36.00
CA THR A 68 10.85 -14.46 35.37
C THR A 68 9.50 -14.05 35.99
N ALA A 69 8.50 -13.81 35.14
CA ALA A 69 7.09 -13.97 35.50
C ALA A 69 6.32 -14.60 34.32
N SER A 70 5.91 -15.85 34.52
CA SER A 70 5.04 -16.64 33.65
C SER A 70 3.59 -16.17 33.75
N ALA A 71 2.89 -16.07 32.63
CA ALA A 71 1.43 -16.00 32.60
C ALA A 71 0.88 -16.67 31.32
N LEU A 72 0.40 -17.90 31.51
CA LEU A 72 -0.77 -18.56 30.91
C LEU A 72 -0.99 -18.42 29.40
N GLY A 73 -0.83 -19.55 28.71
CA GLY A 73 -0.82 -19.68 27.26
C GLY A 73 -2.20 -19.66 26.60
N PHE A 74 -2.20 -19.04 25.43
CA PHE A 74 -3.03 -19.40 24.29
C PHE A 74 -2.08 -19.69 23.13
N ALA A 75 -2.31 -20.80 22.43
CA ALA A 75 -1.40 -21.39 21.46
C ALA A 75 -0.97 -20.42 20.33
N ASP A 76 0.32 -20.45 20.02
CA ASP A 76 0.95 -19.74 18.90
C ASP A 76 0.30 -20.10 17.56
N PRO A 77 0.04 -19.14 16.65
CA PRO A 77 -0.17 -19.46 15.25
C PRO A 77 1.18 -19.87 14.64
N ALA A 78 1.21 -21.07 14.05
CA ALA A 78 2.38 -21.62 13.37
C ALA A 78 2.97 -20.65 12.32
N PRO A 79 4.29 -20.68 12.09
CA PRO A 79 4.94 -19.84 11.09
C PRO A 79 4.38 -20.13 9.69
N PHE A 80 4.10 -19.05 8.95
CA PHE A 80 3.62 -19.05 7.57
C PHE A 80 4.39 -20.07 6.72
N ASN A 81 3.72 -21.15 6.33
CA ASN A 81 4.32 -22.24 5.56
C ASN A 81 4.38 -21.84 4.08
N THR A 82 5.58 -21.66 3.55
CA THR A 82 5.85 -21.28 2.16
C THR A 82 5.74 -22.51 1.25
N ARG A 83 4.64 -22.65 0.52
CA ARG A 83 4.54 -23.65 -0.55
C ARG A 83 5.18 -23.09 -1.83
N ALA A 84 6.43 -23.47 -2.08
CA ALA A 84 7.09 -23.23 -3.36
C ALA A 84 6.41 -24.09 -4.44
N ASN A 85 5.78 -23.45 -5.43
CA ASN A 85 5.23 -24.14 -6.59
C ASN A 85 6.21 -24.01 -7.77
N LYS A 86 6.75 -25.14 -8.23
CA LYS A 86 7.54 -25.25 -9.47
C LYS A 86 6.58 -25.61 -10.60
N GLY A 87 6.46 -24.77 -11.62
CA GLY A 87 5.72 -25.13 -12.83
C GLY A 87 5.65 -24.02 -13.89
N SER A 88 6.30 -24.30 -15.03
CA SER A 88 6.11 -23.78 -16.40
C SER A 88 6.16 -22.26 -16.64
N GLY A 89 7.19 -21.85 -17.40
CA GLY A 89 7.54 -20.45 -17.67
C GLY A 89 6.58 -19.70 -18.58
N SER A 90 6.05 -18.59 -18.06
CA SER A 90 5.70 -17.39 -18.82
C SER A 90 6.90 -16.45 -18.88
N PRO A 91 7.03 -15.58 -19.89
CA PRO A 91 8.17 -14.67 -20.05
C PRO A 91 8.28 -13.58 -18.97
N LEU A 92 7.30 -13.43 -18.07
CA LEU A 92 7.38 -12.61 -16.84
C LEU A 92 7.71 -13.42 -15.57
N ALA A 93 7.94 -14.73 -15.67
CA ALA A 93 8.29 -15.60 -14.52
C ALA A 93 9.81 -15.71 -14.28
N GLY A 94 10.62 -14.93 -14.99
CA GLY A 94 12.08 -14.92 -14.86
C GLY A 94 12.55 -13.93 -13.81
N ASN A 95 13.05 -14.45 -12.67
CA ASN A 95 13.52 -13.73 -11.49
C ASN A 95 12.48 -12.80 -10.85
N ASN A 96 11.91 -13.28 -9.74
CA ASN A 96 10.88 -12.62 -8.94
C ASN A 96 11.38 -11.38 -8.15
N ARG A 97 12.30 -10.60 -8.73
CA ARG A 97 12.98 -9.44 -8.13
C ARG A 97 13.06 -8.32 -9.16
N TYR A 98 12.24 -7.30 -8.97
CA TYR A 98 12.07 -6.16 -9.86
C TYR A 98 12.93 -5.01 -9.37
N ARG A 99 13.56 -4.26 -10.29
CA ARG A 99 14.43 -3.14 -9.90
C ARG A 99 13.59 -1.93 -9.50
N ILE A 100 13.88 -1.39 -8.32
CA ILE A 100 13.47 -0.03 -7.95
C ILE A 100 14.63 0.89 -8.37
N ALA A 101 14.33 1.91 -9.19
CA ALA A 101 15.30 2.97 -9.45
C ALA A 101 15.72 3.61 -8.12
N THR A 102 16.98 3.44 -7.75
CA THR A 102 17.51 3.76 -6.40
C THR A 102 17.51 5.25 -6.09
N ASP A 103 17.41 6.11 -7.10
CA ASP A 103 17.57 7.56 -6.95
C ASP A 103 16.26 8.32 -6.70
N THR A 104 15.09 7.66 -6.77
CA THR A 104 13.80 8.34 -6.55
C THR A 104 12.99 7.66 -5.43
N PRO A 105 12.62 8.38 -4.37
CA PRO A 105 11.81 7.83 -3.30
C PRO A 105 10.46 7.32 -3.81
N MET A 106 9.96 6.23 -3.22
CA MET A 106 8.73 5.57 -3.64
C MET A 106 7.53 6.51 -3.58
N SER A 107 7.50 7.41 -2.59
CA SER A 107 6.46 8.42 -2.42
C SER A 107 6.34 9.41 -3.58
N VAL A 108 7.43 9.70 -4.29
CA VAL A 108 7.41 10.54 -5.50
C VAL A 108 6.81 9.78 -6.68
N ARG A 109 6.98 8.45 -6.72
CA ARG A 109 6.43 7.58 -7.77
C ARG A 109 4.93 7.33 -7.62
N VAL A 110 4.43 7.34 -6.39
CA VAL A 110 3.00 7.21 -6.10
C VAL A 110 2.22 8.35 -6.76
N GLY A 111 1.19 8.00 -7.54
CA GLY A 111 0.30 8.95 -8.20
C GLY A 111 0.85 9.66 -9.43
N GLN A 112 2.01 9.24 -9.94
CA GLN A 112 2.59 9.77 -11.18
C GLN A 112 2.51 8.74 -12.31
N VAL A 113 2.43 9.24 -13.56
CA VAL A 113 2.53 8.41 -14.76
C VAL A 113 3.95 8.57 -15.32
N TYR A 114 4.67 7.46 -15.48
CA TYR A 114 6.01 7.44 -16.05
C TYR A 114 6.03 6.71 -17.39
N PRO A 115 7.01 7.00 -18.28
CA PRO A 115 7.12 6.31 -19.57
C PRO A 115 7.14 4.77 -19.46
N GLY A 116 7.81 4.21 -18.44
CA GLY A 116 7.80 2.77 -18.18
C GLY A 116 6.41 2.23 -17.81
N SER A 117 5.57 3.03 -17.14
CA SER A 117 4.19 2.67 -16.81
C SER A 117 3.30 2.63 -18.06
N GLU A 118 3.59 3.45 -19.07
CA GLU A 118 2.86 3.44 -20.34
C GLU A 118 3.17 2.17 -21.15
N ASN A 119 4.45 1.79 -21.26
CA ASN A 119 4.84 0.56 -21.96
C ASN A 119 4.24 -0.68 -21.28
N TYR A 120 4.34 -0.75 -19.94
CA TYR A 120 3.69 -1.80 -19.17
C TYR A 120 2.18 -1.87 -19.46
N ALA A 121 1.49 -0.72 -19.51
CA ALA A 121 0.06 -0.70 -19.82
C ALA A 121 -0.24 -1.20 -21.23
N LYS A 122 0.56 -0.82 -22.23
CA LYS A 122 0.43 -1.32 -23.62
C LYS A 122 0.64 -2.82 -23.69
N ASP A 123 1.67 -3.34 -23.03
CA ASP A 123 1.98 -4.77 -23.02
C ASP A 123 0.88 -5.58 -22.32
N LEU A 124 0.40 -5.11 -21.16
CA LEU A 124 -0.71 -5.75 -20.45
C LEU A 124 -1.99 -5.76 -21.29
N LEU A 125 -2.34 -4.64 -21.93
CA LEU A 125 -3.52 -4.55 -22.79
C LEU A 125 -3.37 -5.41 -24.05
N GLY A 126 -2.17 -5.54 -24.60
CA GLY A 126 -1.87 -6.41 -25.75
C GLY A 126 -1.98 -7.89 -25.42
N GLN A 127 -1.67 -8.29 -24.18
CA GLN A 127 -1.80 -9.67 -23.71
C GLN A 127 -3.25 -10.06 -23.35
N LEU A 128 -4.17 -9.11 -23.24
CA LEU A 128 -5.57 -9.38 -22.89
C LEU A 128 -6.38 -9.84 -24.11
N PRO A 129 -6.92 -11.08 -24.11
CA PRO A 129 -7.80 -11.54 -25.18
C PRO A 129 -9.03 -10.62 -25.31
N ALA A 130 -9.51 -10.41 -26.53
CA ALA A 130 -10.65 -9.52 -26.80
C ALA A 130 -11.89 -9.87 -25.96
N THR A 131 -12.14 -11.16 -25.74
CA THR A 131 -13.22 -11.67 -24.86
C THR A 131 -13.04 -11.19 -23.42
N CYS A 132 -11.85 -11.34 -22.85
CA CYS A 132 -11.55 -10.90 -21.48
C CYS A 132 -11.69 -9.38 -21.37
N ARG A 133 -11.12 -8.63 -22.32
CA ARG A 133 -11.20 -7.17 -22.37
C ARG A 133 -12.65 -6.69 -22.42
N GLY A 134 -13.49 -7.30 -23.25
CA GLY A 134 -14.92 -6.98 -23.32
C GLY A 134 -15.65 -7.24 -22.00
N LEU A 135 -15.39 -8.39 -21.36
CA LEU A 135 -16.03 -8.79 -20.12
C LEU A 135 -15.67 -7.87 -18.94
N ILE A 136 -14.41 -7.46 -18.79
CA ILE A 136 -13.93 -6.62 -17.67
C ILE A 136 -14.67 -5.27 -17.60
N TYR A 137 -15.17 -4.75 -18.73
CA TYR A 137 -15.94 -3.50 -18.76
C TYR A 137 -17.46 -3.67 -18.56
N THR A 138 -17.93 -4.90 -18.38
CA THR A 138 -19.33 -5.19 -18.02
C THR A 138 -19.51 -5.37 -16.52
N ARG A 139 -20.69 -5.05 -15.97
CA ARG A 139 -20.98 -5.25 -14.54
C ARG A 139 -20.77 -6.71 -14.10
N ALA A 140 -21.34 -7.66 -14.84
CA ALA A 140 -21.23 -9.08 -14.55
C ALA A 140 -19.78 -9.60 -14.72
N GLY A 141 -19.10 -9.24 -15.81
CA GLY A 141 -17.73 -9.68 -16.04
C GLY A 141 -16.72 -9.11 -15.03
N ALA A 142 -16.89 -7.87 -14.59
CA ALA A 142 -16.06 -7.29 -13.54
C ALA A 142 -16.26 -7.99 -12.17
N VAL A 143 -17.50 -8.37 -11.84
CA VAL A 143 -17.79 -9.22 -10.67
C VAL A 143 -17.06 -10.58 -10.81
N GLN A 144 -17.22 -11.26 -11.95
CA GLN A 144 -16.60 -12.58 -12.13
C GLN A 144 -15.07 -12.50 -12.16
N LEU A 145 -14.49 -11.40 -12.66
CA LEU A 145 -13.05 -11.16 -12.55
C LEU A 145 -12.63 -11.12 -11.07
N SER A 146 -13.40 -10.43 -10.23
CA SER A 146 -13.12 -10.32 -8.78
C SER A 146 -13.07 -11.70 -8.11
N TYR A 147 -13.98 -12.61 -8.49
CA TYR A 147 -13.97 -13.99 -8.00
C TYR A 147 -12.82 -14.80 -8.61
N SER A 148 -12.55 -14.63 -9.90
CA SER A 148 -11.44 -15.27 -10.61
C SER A 148 -10.10 -14.95 -9.94
N LEU A 149 -9.88 -13.70 -9.53
CA LEU A 149 -8.67 -13.26 -8.85
C LEU A 149 -8.42 -13.97 -7.51
N LEU A 150 -9.48 -14.40 -6.81
CA LEU A 150 -9.40 -15.10 -5.52
C LEU A 150 -9.20 -16.60 -5.67
N ILE A 151 -9.73 -17.20 -6.73
CA ILE A 151 -9.76 -18.65 -6.89
C ILE A 151 -8.75 -19.18 -7.92
N ALA A 152 -8.07 -18.30 -8.68
CA ALA A 152 -7.19 -18.68 -9.80
C ALA A 152 -6.06 -19.65 -9.40
N ASP A 153 -5.58 -19.57 -8.16
CA ASP A 153 -4.50 -20.44 -7.65
C ASP A 153 -5.02 -21.71 -6.97
N LEU A 154 -6.34 -21.85 -6.81
CA LEU A 154 -6.95 -22.98 -6.14
C LEU A 154 -7.14 -24.17 -7.10
N PRO A 155 -7.03 -25.42 -6.62
CA PRO A 155 -7.48 -26.60 -7.36
C PRO A 155 -8.96 -26.50 -7.73
N ALA A 156 -9.36 -27.09 -8.87
CA ALA A 156 -10.72 -26.99 -9.41
C ALA A 156 -11.83 -27.37 -8.41
N GLU A 157 -11.62 -28.41 -7.59
CA GLU A 157 -12.58 -28.81 -6.55
C GLU A 157 -12.78 -27.72 -5.48
N GLN A 158 -11.69 -27.05 -5.08
CA GLN A 158 -11.75 -25.96 -4.12
C GLN A 158 -12.40 -24.71 -4.73
N GLN A 159 -12.13 -24.41 -6.01
CA GLN A 159 -12.80 -23.33 -6.73
C GLN A 159 -14.32 -23.50 -6.68
N GLN A 160 -14.83 -24.68 -7.03
CA GLN A 160 -16.27 -24.98 -6.98
C GLN A 160 -16.84 -24.86 -5.58
N ARG A 161 -16.14 -25.40 -4.56
CA ARG A 161 -16.57 -25.30 -3.16
C ARG A 161 -16.65 -23.85 -2.69
N TYR A 162 -15.71 -23.00 -3.10
CA TYR A 162 -15.68 -21.58 -2.72
C TYR A 162 -16.79 -20.80 -3.40
N LEU A 163 -16.97 -21.02 -4.71
CA LEU A 163 -18.03 -20.40 -5.49
C LEU A 163 -19.43 -20.80 -4.99
N ALA A 164 -19.58 -22.01 -4.46
CA ALA A 164 -20.82 -22.48 -3.83
C ALA A 164 -21.18 -21.73 -2.53
N LEU A 165 -20.25 -21.00 -1.92
CA LEU A 165 -20.53 -20.13 -0.76
C LEU A 165 -21.29 -18.86 -1.15
N LEU A 166 -21.30 -18.52 -2.45
CA LEU A 166 -21.87 -17.28 -2.94
C LEU A 166 -23.39 -17.39 -3.09
N PRO A 167 -24.17 -16.43 -2.56
CA PRO A 167 -25.62 -16.45 -2.73
C PRO A 167 -26.01 -16.23 -4.19
N ALA A 168 -27.12 -16.84 -4.60
CA ALA A 168 -27.69 -16.65 -5.91
C ALA A 168 -28.09 -15.18 -6.12
N HIS A 169 -27.62 -14.58 -7.21
CA HIS A 169 -27.98 -13.21 -7.59
C HIS A 169 -27.73 -13.01 -9.10
N PRO A 170 -28.60 -12.28 -9.84
CA PRO A 170 -28.48 -12.13 -11.29
C PRO A 170 -27.18 -11.44 -11.74
N VAL A 171 -26.71 -10.43 -11.01
CA VAL A 171 -25.48 -9.68 -11.34
C VAL A 171 -24.26 -10.10 -10.51
N VAL A 172 -24.39 -10.11 -9.17
CA VAL A 172 -23.27 -10.38 -8.26
C VAL A 172 -23.12 -11.85 -7.83
N GLY A 173 -23.96 -12.76 -8.32
CA GLY A 173 -23.80 -14.20 -8.08
C GLY A 173 -22.68 -14.80 -8.93
N HIS A 174 -22.27 -16.03 -8.64
CA HIS A 174 -21.35 -16.77 -9.51
C HIS A 174 -21.99 -17.05 -10.88
N GLN A 175 -21.25 -16.80 -11.96
CA GLN A 175 -21.66 -17.10 -13.33
C GLN A 175 -20.57 -17.91 -14.05
N GLU A 176 -20.70 -19.24 -13.97
CA GLU A 176 -19.76 -20.21 -14.54
C GLU A 176 -19.34 -19.91 -16.00
N PRO A 177 -20.25 -19.58 -16.95
CA PRO A 177 -19.84 -19.38 -18.34
C PRO A 177 -18.95 -18.15 -18.57
N ILE A 178 -19.04 -17.15 -17.70
CA ILE A 178 -18.17 -15.96 -17.76
C ILE A 178 -16.86 -16.26 -17.04
N LEU A 179 -16.92 -16.91 -15.88
CA LEU A 179 -15.74 -17.26 -15.09
C LEU A 179 -14.76 -18.14 -15.88
N GLN A 180 -15.26 -19.15 -16.60
CA GLN A 180 -14.45 -20.02 -17.46
C GLN A 180 -13.72 -19.27 -18.59
N LYS A 181 -14.23 -18.10 -19.01
CA LYS A 181 -13.58 -17.25 -20.02
C LYS A 181 -12.50 -16.35 -19.43
N LEU A 182 -12.58 -16.03 -18.13
CA LEU A 182 -11.66 -15.12 -17.46
C LEU A 182 -10.50 -15.86 -16.79
N LEU A 183 -10.79 -17.00 -16.15
CA LEU A 183 -9.84 -17.75 -15.34
C LEU A 183 -8.52 -18.08 -16.08
N PRO A 184 -8.53 -18.58 -17.34
CA PRO A 184 -7.29 -18.89 -18.05
C PRO A 184 -6.41 -17.65 -18.27
N THR A 185 -7.03 -16.49 -18.52
CA THR A 185 -6.30 -15.23 -18.72
C THR A 185 -5.68 -14.76 -17.40
N VAL A 186 -6.44 -14.84 -16.29
CA VAL A 186 -5.95 -14.46 -14.96
C VAL A 186 -4.79 -15.35 -14.53
N THR A 187 -4.89 -16.67 -14.74
CA THR A 187 -3.82 -17.62 -14.42
C THR A 187 -2.58 -17.40 -15.29
N ALA A 188 -2.74 -17.13 -16.59
CA ALA A 188 -1.61 -16.91 -17.51
C ALA A 188 -0.84 -15.61 -17.24
N LEU A 189 -1.54 -14.53 -16.89
CA LEU A 189 -0.93 -13.23 -16.58
C LEU A 189 -0.24 -13.21 -15.20
N GLY A 190 -0.63 -14.09 -14.29
CA GLY A 190 0.00 -14.25 -12.98
C GLY A 190 -0.27 -13.12 -11.98
N ALA A 191 0.43 -13.18 -10.84
CA ALA A 191 0.15 -12.32 -9.69
C ALA A 191 0.35 -10.82 -9.95
N ALA A 192 1.37 -10.44 -10.72
CA ALA A 192 1.70 -9.04 -11.01
C ALA A 192 0.55 -8.29 -11.74
N ALA A 193 -0.26 -9.01 -12.53
CA ALA A 193 -1.38 -8.43 -13.27
C ALA A 193 -2.70 -8.33 -12.47
N ARG A 194 -2.82 -8.99 -11.31
CA ARG A 194 -4.10 -9.09 -10.57
C ARG A 194 -4.74 -7.74 -10.26
N PHE A 195 -3.99 -6.85 -9.63
CA PHE A 195 -4.47 -5.52 -9.29
C PHE A 195 -4.66 -4.59 -10.51
N PRO A 196 -3.74 -4.56 -11.48
CA PRO A 196 -3.99 -3.84 -12.74
C PRO A 196 -5.31 -4.26 -13.41
N LEU A 197 -5.62 -5.56 -13.46
CA LEU A 197 -6.90 -6.06 -13.98
C LEU A 197 -8.09 -5.57 -13.15
N LEU A 198 -7.96 -5.59 -11.82
CA LEU A 198 -8.99 -5.06 -10.93
C LEU A 198 -9.22 -3.56 -11.13
N GLU A 199 -8.15 -2.76 -11.27
CA GLU A 199 -8.23 -1.33 -11.54
C GLU A 199 -8.92 -1.04 -12.88
N LEU A 200 -8.65 -1.84 -13.92
CA LEU A 200 -9.37 -1.77 -15.20
C LEU A 200 -10.87 -2.08 -15.05
N ALA A 201 -11.24 -2.96 -14.12
CA ALA A 201 -12.62 -3.36 -13.85
C ALA A 201 -13.40 -2.33 -13.01
N MET A 202 -12.71 -1.45 -12.28
CA MET A 202 -13.35 -0.53 -11.33
C MET A 202 -14.42 0.38 -11.92
N PRO A 203 -14.29 0.94 -13.14
CA PRO A 203 -15.36 1.71 -13.76
C PRO A 203 -16.67 0.92 -13.94
N ALA A 204 -16.58 -0.39 -14.18
CA ALA A 204 -17.75 -1.26 -14.28
C ALA A 204 -18.31 -1.61 -12.89
N LEU A 205 -17.44 -1.89 -11.92
CA LEU A 205 -17.83 -2.17 -10.53
C LEU A 205 -18.53 -0.99 -9.87
N ARG A 206 -18.11 0.25 -10.14
CA ARG A 206 -18.76 1.47 -9.63
C ARG A 206 -20.16 1.70 -10.20
N LYS A 207 -20.54 1.03 -11.30
CA LYS A 207 -21.90 1.08 -11.88
C LYS A 207 -22.88 0.11 -11.24
N LEU A 208 -22.42 -0.78 -10.35
CA LEU A 208 -23.31 -1.59 -9.51
C LEU A 208 -24.12 -0.67 -8.59
N ASP A 209 -25.36 -1.05 -8.30
CA ASP A 209 -26.15 -0.32 -7.31
C ASP A 209 -25.61 -0.52 -5.88
N PRO A 210 -25.99 0.31 -4.89
CA PRO A 210 -25.44 0.20 -3.54
C PRO A 210 -25.63 -1.15 -2.85
N ASN A 211 -26.72 -1.88 -3.13
CA ASN A 211 -26.94 -3.21 -2.58
C ASN A 211 -26.04 -4.23 -3.27
N GLU A 212 -25.96 -4.19 -4.60
CA GLU A 212 -25.02 -5.00 -5.38
C GLU A 212 -23.56 -4.78 -4.92
N GLN A 213 -23.14 -3.54 -4.70
CA GLN A 213 -21.80 -3.22 -4.18
C GLN A 213 -21.55 -3.83 -2.80
N GLN A 214 -22.51 -3.68 -1.87
CA GLN A 214 -22.41 -4.26 -0.53
C GLN A 214 -22.38 -5.79 -0.57
N GLN A 215 -23.19 -6.41 -1.45
CA GLN A 215 -23.20 -7.84 -1.64
C GLN A 215 -21.90 -8.35 -2.24
N LEU A 216 -21.32 -7.65 -3.23
CA LEU A 216 -20.02 -7.99 -3.78
C LEU A 216 -18.91 -7.91 -2.72
N ILE A 217 -18.89 -6.86 -1.90
CA ILE A 217 -17.94 -6.74 -0.78
C ILE A 217 -18.08 -7.92 0.19
N ARG A 218 -19.32 -8.35 0.49
CA ARG A 218 -19.58 -9.53 1.34
C ARG A 218 -19.09 -10.83 0.69
N ASN A 219 -19.35 -11.01 -0.60
CA ASN A 219 -18.93 -12.19 -1.36
C ASN A 219 -17.40 -12.30 -1.44
N VAL A 220 -16.71 -11.21 -1.79
CA VAL A 220 -15.23 -11.15 -1.82
C VAL A 220 -14.65 -11.48 -0.44
N LYS A 221 -15.25 -10.97 0.65
CA LYS A 221 -14.84 -11.32 2.01
C LYS A 221 -15.08 -12.78 2.35
N ALA A 222 -16.22 -13.35 1.96
CA ALA A 222 -16.55 -14.75 2.22
C ALA A 222 -15.56 -15.71 1.54
N LEU A 223 -15.19 -15.42 0.29
CA LEU A 223 -14.18 -16.17 -0.45
C LEU A 223 -12.79 -16.04 0.19
N ALA A 224 -12.38 -14.82 0.54
CA ALA A 224 -11.08 -14.53 1.14
C ALA A 224 -10.83 -15.17 2.52
N VAL A 225 -11.88 -15.59 3.24
CA VAL A 225 -11.76 -16.22 4.56
C VAL A 225 -12.13 -17.70 4.54
N ALA A 226 -12.39 -18.28 3.37
CA ALA A 226 -12.96 -19.62 3.24
C ALA A 226 -12.02 -20.74 3.72
N ASP A 227 -10.70 -20.58 3.62
CA ASP A 227 -9.70 -21.49 4.20
C ASP A 227 -9.23 -21.10 5.62
N GLN A 228 -9.77 -20.02 6.19
CA GLN A 228 -9.31 -19.43 7.46
C GLN A 228 -7.86 -18.93 7.45
N ASN A 229 -7.24 -18.79 6.27
CA ASN A 229 -5.84 -18.36 6.09
C ASN A 229 -5.73 -17.20 5.10
N ILE A 230 -6.03 -15.99 5.58
CA ILE A 230 -6.03 -14.79 4.74
C ILE A 230 -4.60 -14.43 4.30
N SER A 231 -4.37 -14.44 2.99
CA SER A 231 -3.16 -13.93 2.35
C SER A 231 -3.11 -12.39 2.31
N LEU A 232 -1.92 -11.83 2.07
CA LEU A 232 -1.75 -10.39 1.90
C LEU A 232 -2.51 -9.85 0.68
N PHE A 233 -2.56 -10.63 -0.40
CA PHE A 233 -3.34 -10.31 -1.59
C PHE A 233 -4.84 -10.23 -1.26
N GLU A 234 -5.39 -11.21 -0.54
CA GLU A 234 -6.80 -11.22 -0.13
C GLU A 234 -7.15 -10.08 0.82
N LEU A 235 -6.24 -9.77 1.77
CA LEU A 235 -6.40 -8.60 2.63
C LEU A 235 -6.40 -7.30 1.80
N ALA A 236 -5.48 -7.18 0.84
CA ALA A 236 -5.39 -6.02 -0.04
C ALA A 236 -6.65 -5.90 -0.92
N LEU A 237 -7.13 -7.00 -1.47
CA LEU A 237 -8.34 -7.05 -2.28
C LEU A 237 -9.57 -6.64 -1.46
N THR A 238 -9.83 -7.30 -0.34
CA THR A 238 -10.99 -6.99 0.52
C THR A 238 -10.98 -5.54 1.02
N SER A 239 -9.79 -5.01 1.31
CA SER A 239 -9.61 -3.62 1.73
C SER A 239 -9.83 -2.63 0.59
N PHE A 240 -9.32 -2.93 -0.60
CA PHE A 240 -9.54 -2.17 -1.83
C PHE A 240 -11.03 -2.09 -2.18
N PHE A 241 -11.76 -3.22 -2.17
CA PHE A 241 -13.21 -3.24 -2.38
C PHE A 241 -13.96 -2.40 -1.35
N SER A 242 -13.62 -2.56 -0.06
CA SER A 242 -14.22 -1.77 1.02
C SER A 242 -13.96 -0.27 0.84
N ARG A 243 -12.79 0.10 0.29
CA ARG A 243 -12.42 1.49 0.06
C ARG A 243 -13.12 2.09 -1.16
N HIS A 244 -13.15 1.38 -2.28
CA HIS A 244 -13.58 1.92 -3.57
C HIS A 244 -15.06 1.71 -3.89
N LEU A 245 -15.75 0.79 -3.20
CA LEU A 245 -17.16 0.47 -3.43
C LEU A 245 -18.06 0.64 -2.19
N SER A 246 -17.53 1.00 -1.02
CA SER A 246 -18.42 1.26 0.13
C SER A 246 -19.22 2.56 -0.07
N PRO A 247 -20.30 2.78 0.70
CA PRO A 247 -21.03 4.06 0.68
C PRO A 247 -20.17 5.29 1.05
N ARG A 248 -18.99 5.06 1.64
CA ARG A 248 -17.99 6.08 1.97
C ARG A 248 -16.88 6.19 0.92
N ALA A 249 -16.96 5.45 -0.18
CA ALA A 249 -15.99 5.53 -1.26
C ALA A 249 -15.87 6.98 -1.76
N GLY A 250 -14.63 7.44 -1.95
CA GLY A 250 -14.33 8.81 -2.36
C GLY A 250 -14.52 9.88 -1.28
N ARG A 251 -14.98 9.55 -0.07
CA ARG A 251 -15.04 10.52 1.04
C ARG A 251 -13.66 10.66 1.68
N ALA A 252 -13.25 11.91 1.91
CA ALA A 252 -12.03 12.19 2.65
C ALA A 252 -12.11 11.64 4.07
N ILE A 253 -11.05 10.95 4.51
CA ILE A 253 -10.92 10.49 5.89
C ILE A 253 -10.57 11.69 6.77
N ALA A 254 -11.30 11.83 7.87
CA ALA A 254 -11.05 12.91 8.83
C ALA A 254 -9.66 12.76 9.45
N VAL A 255 -8.85 13.81 9.28
CA VAL A 255 -7.50 13.89 9.86
C VAL A 255 -7.62 14.00 11.37
N LYS A 256 -7.09 13.00 12.10
CA LYS A 256 -6.97 13.01 13.57
C LYS A 256 -5.55 13.32 14.03
N HIS A 257 -4.55 12.98 13.23
CA HIS A 257 -3.14 13.06 13.62
C HIS A 257 -2.37 13.99 12.67
N ARG A 258 -1.70 15.00 13.25
CA ARG A 258 -0.84 15.96 12.52
C ARG A 258 0.64 15.80 12.86
N ARG A 259 0.99 14.73 13.56
CA ARG A 259 2.35 14.33 13.96
C ARG A 259 2.37 12.82 14.19
N PHE A 260 3.55 12.21 14.22
CA PHE A 260 3.70 10.76 14.31
C PHE A 260 3.57 10.19 15.73
N GLN A 261 3.83 11.00 16.77
CA GLN A 261 3.85 10.53 18.17
C GLN A 261 2.60 9.71 18.58
N PRO A 262 1.35 10.13 18.25
CA PRO A 262 0.15 9.37 18.60
C PRO A 262 0.01 8.02 17.87
N VAL A 263 0.72 7.84 16.76
CA VAL A 263 0.62 6.66 15.90
C VAL A 263 1.89 5.80 15.91
N LEU A 264 2.85 6.09 16.79
CA LEU A 264 4.06 5.26 16.96
C LEU A 264 3.74 3.78 17.21
N PRO A 265 2.70 3.39 17.98
CA PRO A 265 2.33 1.98 18.10
C PRO A 265 1.92 1.33 16.77
N ALA A 266 1.19 2.06 15.93
CA ALA A 266 0.77 1.59 14.60
C ALA A 266 1.97 1.50 13.64
N LEU A 267 2.89 2.48 13.69
CA LEU A 267 4.16 2.43 12.94
C LEU A 267 5.01 1.23 13.38
N ARG A 268 5.08 0.95 14.68
CA ARG A 268 5.79 -0.23 15.20
C ARG A 268 5.21 -1.52 14.66
N GLN A 269 3.89 -1.67 14.62
CA GLN A 269 3.23 -2.86 14.07
C GLN A 269 3.53 -3.01 12.57
N LEU A 270 3.37 -1.93 11.79
CA LEU A 270 3.67 -1.95 10.35
C LEU A 270 5.13 -2.32 10.08
N PHE A 271 6.09 -1.59 10.66
CA PHE A 271 7.50 -1.81 10.36
C PHE A 271 8.05 -3.09 10.96
N SER A 272 7.47 -3.64 12.04
CA SER A 272 7.87 -4.97 12.52
C SER A 272 7.54 -6.06 11.50
N LEU A 273 6.39 -5.94 10.81
CA LEU A 273 6.01 -6.89 9.77
C LEU A 273 6.86 -6.69 8.52
N LEU A 274 7.02 -5.47 8.04
CA LEU A 274 7.79 -5.19 6.82
C LEU A 274 9.27 -5.53 6.97
N ALA A 275 9.90 -5.15 8.08
CA ALA A 275 11.31 -5.43 8.33
C ALA A 275 11.61 -6.94 8.44
N ARG A 276 10.66 -7.74 8.96
CA ARG A 276 10.80 -9.20 8.98
C ARG A 276 10.57 -9.83 7.62
N ALA A 277 9.74 -9.22 6.77
CA ALA A 277 9.50 -9.71 5.43
C ALA A 277 10.68 -9.44 4.50
N GLY A 278 11.37 -8.30 4.67
CA GLY A 278 12.53 -7.92 3.88
C GLY A 278 13.89 -8.34 4.46
N ALA A 279 13.92 -9.16 5.52
CA ALA A 279 15.17 -9.60 6.15
C ALA A 279 15.35 -11.12 6.08
N ASP A 280 16.59 -11.55 5.91
CA ASP A 280 16.97 -12.96 5.86
C ASP A 280 17.20 -13.53 7.27
N ASN A 281 17.49 -12.66 8.25
CA ASN A 281 17.75 -13.05 9.63
C ASN A 281 17.22 -12.02 10.66
N PRO A 282 17.05 -12.41 11.94
CA PRO A 282 16.49 -11.52 12.96
C PRO A 282 17.31 -10.25 13.24
N GLN A 283 18.63 -10.29 13.06
CA GLN A 283 19.52 -9.15 13.30
C GLN A 283 19.30 -8.07 12.22
N GLN A 284 19.24 -8.50 10.96
CA GLN A 284 18.88 -7.64 9.83
C GLN A 284 17.47 -7.08 9.98
N ALA A 285 16.49 -7.89 10.43
CA ALA A 285 15.13 -7.42 10.68
C ALA A 285 15.10 -6.31 11.74
N GLN A 286 15.81 -6.48 12.85
CA GLN A 286 15.91 -5.45 13.89
C GLN A 286 16.61 -4.18 13.37
N ALA A 287 17.64 -4.32 12.51
CA ALA A 287 18.31 -3.18 11.89
C ALA A 287 17.37 -2.38 10.98
N LEU A 288 16.69 -3.05 10.04
CA LEU A 288 15.69 -2.43 9.14
C LEU A 288 14.55 -1.76 9.93
N PHE A 289 14.05 -2.44 10.97
CA PHE A 289 13.04 -1.88 11.85
C PHE A 289 13.52 -0.60 12.56
N SER A 290 14.74 -0.63 13.10
CA SER A 290 15.31 0.50 13.84
C SER A 290 15.57 1.69 12.91
N GLN A 291 16.06 1.42 11.69
CA GLN A 291 16.24 2.41 10.63
C GLN A 291 14.92 3.07 10.24
N ALA A 292 13.87 2.27 9.98
CA ALA A 292 12.56 2.81 9.66
C ALA A 292 12.00 3.67 10.79
N MET A 293 12.06 3.20 12.03
CA MET A 293 11.57 3.96 13.20
C MET A 293 12.35 5.26 13.47
N ALA A 294 13.63 5.32 13.13
CA ALA A 294 14.45 6.52 13.27
C ALA A 294 13.90 7.71 12.48
N GLY A 295 13.35 7.46 11.28
CA GLY A 295 12.68 8.47 10.45
C GLY A 295 11.46 9.13 11.10
N PHE A 296 10.93 8.55 12.19
CA PHE A 296 9.75 9.03 12.92
C PHE A 296 10.08 9.57 14.32
N GLY A 297 11.35 9.88 14.57
CA GLY A 297 11.81 10.48 15.83
C GLY A 297 11.97 9.49 16.97
N VAL A 298 12.16 8.21 16.65
CA VAL A 298 12.41 7.14 17.62
C VAL A 298 13.82 6.58 17.38
N SER A 299 14.78 6.95 18.25
CA SER A 299 16.20 6.63 18.06
C SER A 299 16.89 6.28 19.38
N GLY A 300 18.05 5.59 19.29
CA GLY A 300 18.84 5.18 20.46
C GLY A 300 18.07 4.23 21.39
N ASN A 301 18.22 4.42 22.70
CA ASN A 301 17.57 3.56 23.71
C ASN A 301 16.04 3.63 23.72
N ALA A 302 15.44 4.58 23.01
CA ALA A 302 13.99 4.71 22.88
C ALA A 302 13.40 3.81 21.77
N VAL A 303 14.23 3.17 20.94
CA VAL A 303 13.76 2.25 19.88
C VAL A 303 13.10 1.03 20.54
N PRO A 304 11.80 0.79 20.31
CA PRO A 304 11.15 -0.38 20.86
C PRO A 304 11.72 -1.64 20.20
N LYS A 305 11.63 -2.79 20.87
CA LYS A 305 11.97 -4.06 20.23
C LYS A 305 10.99 -4.36 19.09
N ILE A 306 11.52 -4.90 17.99
CA ILE A 306 10.70 -5.44 16.91
C ILE A 306 9.71 -6.48 17.48
N LEU A 307 8.49 -6.51 16.95
CA LEU A 307 7.49 -7.50 17.35
C LEU A 307 7.79 -8.87 16.71
N THR A 308 7.66 -9.94 17.50
CA THR A 308 7.84 -11.32 17.06
C THR A 308 6.69 -11.85 16.23
N SER A 309 5.53 -11.19 16.24
CA SER A 309 4.37 -11.44 15.39
C SER A 309 3.50 -10.19 15.28
N VAL A 310 2.81 -10.06 14.16
CA VAL A 310 1.77 -9.07 13.92
C VAL A 310 0.67 -9.79 13.15
N SER A 311 -0.50 -9.92 13.75
CA SER A 311 -1.66 -10.54 13.11
C SER A 311 -2.21 -9.65 11.99
N LEU A 312 -2.92 -10.22 11.00
CA LEU A 312 -3.59 -9.41 9.97
C LEU A 312 -4.61 -8.43 10.57
N ARG A 313 -5.23 -8.79 11.69
CA ARG A 313 -6.13 -7.89 12.42
C ARG A 313 -5.37 -6.68 12.97
N GLU A 314 -4.24 -6.88 13.62
CA GLU A 314 -3.39 -5.78 14.12
C GLU A 314 -2.87 -4.93 12.96
N LEU A 315 -2.44 -5.55 11.85
CA LEU A 315 -2.01 -4.83 10.65
C LEU A 315 -3.14 -3.95 10.10
N SER A 316 -4.35 -4.49 9.94
CA SER A 316 -5.50 -3.73 9.43
C SER A 316 -5.88 -2.57 10.34
N GLN A 317 -5.80 -2.77 11.66
CA GLN A 317 -6.03 -1.72 12.65
C GLN A 317 -4.95 -0.64 12.60
N ALA A 318 -3.67 -1.04 12.52
CA ALA A 318 -2.54 -0.13 12.37
C ALA A 318 -2.71 0.76 11.15
N LEU A 319 -2.96 0.15 9.98
CA LEU A 319 -3.15 0.86 8.72
C LEU A 319 -4.36 1.82 8.78
N ALA A 320 -5.47 1.40 9.41
CA ALA A 320 -6.63 2.27 9.60
C ALA A 320 -6.33 3.48 10.51
N GLU A 321 -5.49 3.33 11.55
CA GLU A 321 -5.03 4.46 12.37
C GLU A 321 -4.07 5.37 11.61
N LEU A 322 -3.11 4.80 10.87
CA LEU A 322 -2.18 5.57 10.03
C LEU A 322 -2.91 6.37 8.95
N ASN A 323 -4.02 5.86 8.42
CA ASN A 323 -4.81 6.58 7.42
C ASN A 323 -5.44 7.88 7.95
N LYS A 324 -5.55 8.03 9.28
CA LYS A 324 -6.05 9.26 9.93
C LYS A 324 -4.97 10.34 10.08
N LEU A 325 -3.75 10.10 9.60
CA LEU A 325 -2.71 11.12 9.49
C LEU A 325 -3.05 12.17 8.43
N SER A 326 -2.53 13.38 8.61
CA SER A 326 -2.58 14.40 7.56
C SER A 326 -1.83 13.90 6.30
N PRO A 327 -2.33 14.19 5.08
CA PRO A 327 -1.73 13.70 3.85
C PRO A 327 -0.21 13.93 3.72
N LEU A 328 0.30 15.07 4.21
CA LEU A 328 1.72 15.42 4.17
C LEU A 328 2.64 14.47 4.96
N LEU A 329 2.10 13.67 5.89
CA LEU A 329 2.88 12.74 6.71
C LEU A 329 2.93 11.33 6.13
N LYS A 330 2.02 10.99 5.21
CA LYS A 330 1.91 9.67 4.62
C LYS A 330 3.08 9.31 3.67
N PRO A 331 3.66 10.24 2.89
CA PRO A 331 4.85 9.99 2.06
C PRO A 331 5.99 9.31 2.83
N ALA A 332 6.32 9.80 4.03
CA ALA A 332 7.40 9.24 4.84
C ALA A 332 7.14 7.77 5.23
N ILE A 333 5.88 7.38 5.44
CA ILE A 333 5.52 5.99 5.73
C ILE A 333 5.71 5.11 4.51
N ILE A 334 5.34 5.60 3.32
CA ILE A 334 5.53 4.88 2.05
C ILE A 334 7.03 4.68 1.79
N ASP A 335 7.85 5.72 1.97
CA ASP A 335 9.29 5.63 1.74
C ASP A 335 9.97 4.67 2.71
N ALA A 336 9.68 4.78 4.01
CA ALA A 336 10.21 3.85 5.02
C ALA A 336 9.72 2.42 4.78
N SER A 337 8.47 2.25 4.33
CA SER A 337 7.97 0.92 3.96
C SER A 337 8.76 0.34 2.80
N ALA A 338 9.07 1.16 1.78
CA ALA A 338 9.80 0.72 0.59
C ALA A 338 11.23 0.34 0.92
N GLU A 339 11.87 1.08 1.82
CA GLU A 339 13.19 0.75 2.34
C GLU A 339 13.18 -0.55 3.15
N CYS A 340 12.17 -0.80 3.99
CA CYS A 340 12.05 -2.05 4.74
C CYS A 340 11.94 -3.30 3.87
N VAL A 341 11.28 -3.20 2.71
CA VAL A 341 10.99 -4.36 1.85
C VAL A 341 11.88 -4.43 0.61
N SER A 342 12.76 -3.45 0.40
CA SER A 342 13.71 -3.44 -0.71
C SER A 342 15.03 -4.04 -0.25
N GLN A 343 15.51 -5.07 -0.94
CA GLN A 343 16.85 -5.61 -0.75
C GLN A 343 17.71 -5.26 -1.96
N ASN A 344 18.82 -4.55 -1.76
CA ASN A 344 19.76 -4.17 -2.82
C ASN A 344 19.08 -3.50 -4.04
N GLY A 345 18.08 -2.64 -3.79
CA GLY A 345 17.33 -1.96 -4.84
C GLY A 345 16.36 -2.86 -5.62
N HIS A 346 16.07 -4.07 -5.14
CA HIS A 346 15.11 -4.98 -5.74
C HIS A 346 13.95 -5.29 -4.81
N ILE A 347 12.75 -5.41 -5.37
CA ILE A 347 11.52 -5.78 -4.68
C ILE A 347 10.87 -6.99 -5.36
N SER A 348 10.46 -7.97 -4.57
CA SER A 348 9.70 -9.12 -5.05
C SER A 348 8.21 -8.79 -5.24
N VAL A 349 7.49 -9.61 -6.00
CA VAL A 349 6.03 -9.46 -6.15
C VAL A 349 5.33 -9.42 -4.78
N ARG A 350 5.76 -10.27 -3.85
CA ARG A 350 5.19 -10.35 -2.50
C ARG A 350 5.45 -9.09 -1.68
N GLU A 351 6.68 -8.57 -1.71
CA GLU A 351 7.05 -7.32 -1.04
C GLU A 351 6.30 -6.13 -1.65
N TYR A 352 6.11 -6.17 -2.96
CA TYR A 352 5.35 -5.17 -3.68
C TYR A 352 3.83 -5.25 -3.39
N GLU A 353 3.26 -6.44 -3.20
CA GLU A 353 1.88 -6.61 -2.72
C GLU A 353 1.70 -6.01 -1.32
N MET A 354 2.69 -6.16 -0.42
CA MET A 354 2.70 -5.46 0.86
C MET A 354 2.72 -3.94 0.67
N MET A 355 3.57 -3.44 -0.24
CA MET A 355 3.60 -2.02 -0.58
C MET A 355 2.23 -1.52 -1.05
N ARG A 356 1.58 -2.28 -1.92
CA ARG A 356 0.29 -1.92 -2.50
C ARG A 356 -0.82 -1.93 -1.46
N LEU A 357 -0.81 -2.90 -0.54
CA LEU A 357 -1.70 -2.92 0.62
C LEU A 357 -1.52 -1.66 1.47
N VAL A 358 -0.28 -1.31 1.82
CA VAL A 358 0.01 -0.11 2.63
C VAL A 358 -0.44 1.15 1.90
N ALA A 359 -0.09 1.27 0.62
CA ALA A 359 -0.38 2.45 -0.19
C ALA A 359 -1.90 2.66 -0.40
N ASP A 360 -2.65 1.61 -0.75
CA ASP A 360 -4.12 1.70 -0.85
C ASP A 360 -4.75 2.11 0.49
N GLN A 361 -4.26 1.54 1.60
CA GLN A 361 -4.73 1.91 2.93
C GLN A 361 -4.32 3.31 3.38
N LEU A 362 -3.37 3.97 2.70
CA LEU A 362 -2.96 5.33 2.99
C LEU A 362 -3.51 6.36 1.98
N ASP A 363 -4.38 6.00 1.03
CA ASP A 363 -4.80 6.87 -0.08
C ASP A 363 -3.66 7.26 -1.05
N CYS A 364 -2.73 6.33 -1.25
CA CYS A 364 -1.57 6.49 -2.11
C CYS A 364 -1.72 5.55 -3.32
N PRO A 365 -2.06 6.05 -4.53
CA PRO A 365 -2.15 5.21 -5.72
C PRO A 365 -0.77 4.72 -6.15
N MET A 366 -0.56 3.41 -6.03
CA MET A 366 0.75 2.80 -6.21
C MET A 366 0.94 2.40 -7.70
N PRO A 367 1.97 2.90 -8.42
CA PRO A 367 2.19 2.62 -9.85
C PRO A 367 2.51 1.14 -10.08
N PRO A 368 2.18 0.53 -11.23
CA PRO A 368 2.40 -0.91 -11.48
C PRO A 368 3.86 -1.34 -11.28
N LEU A 369 4.05 -2.63 -11.00
CA LEU A 369 5.36 -3.26 -10.90
C LEU A 369 5.91 -3.41 -12.31
N ILE A 370 7.03 -2.75 -12.58
CA ILE A 370 7.68 -2.72 -13.89
C ILE A 370 9.04 -3.41 -13.72
N ASP A 371 9.39 -4.27 -14.67
CA ASP A 371 10.69 -4.97 -14.76
C ASP A 371 11.89 -4.04 -14.91
#